data_AF-A0A654AUS8-F1
#
_entry.id   AF-A0A654AUS8-F1
#
_cell.length_a   1.000
_cell.length_b   1.000
_cell.length_c   1.000
_cell.angle_alpha   90.00
_cell.angle_beta   90.00
_cell.angle_gamma   90.00
#
_symmetry.space_group_name_H-M   'P 1'
#
loop_
_entity.id
_entity.type
_entity.pdbx_description
1 polymer ?
#
loop_
_entity_poly.entity_id
_entity_poly.type
_entity_poly.pdbx_seq_one_letter_code
_entity_poly.pdbx_strand_id
1 'polypeptide(L)'
;MTPRPLLLVALAAAAQLAGCGEYRGLETVHQPVVARNDYALDLLAGADGLAGGEGQRLRGWLDVLAPAPGATIAIDDPAVSAGARAEIAAVSAERGLRLSARAAPQADAPPPGTLRVVVTRSTASVPSCTTPGPSATLVNFDAHTSGSFGCAINGTLAAMVADPNDLLRGKSDDGSTTAITVAKSVGMWRKAAPTGAGGTVLKSEATTTGGR
;
A
#
# COMPACT_ATOMS: atom_id res chain seq x y z
N MET A 1 -51.95 -11.58 43.44
CA MET A 1 -51.12 -10.47 42.94
C MET A 1 -50.31 -11.01 41.77
N THR A 2 -50.68 -10.63 40.55
CA THR A 2 -50.29 -11.30 39.31
C THR A 2 -48.96 -10.73 38.76
N PRO A 3 -47.91 -11.54 38.51
CA PRO A 3 -46.61 -11.08 38.03
C PRO A 3 -46.60 -10.77 36.51
N ARG A 4 -47.75 -10.40 35.94
CA ARG A 4 -47.91 -10.12 34.50
C ARG A 4 -47.15 -8.88 33.99
N PRO A 5 -46.97 -7.77 34.73
CA PRO A 5 -46.30 -6.59 34.17
C PRO A 5 -44.78 -6.78 34.05
N LEU A 6 -44.15 -7.54 34.95
CA LEU A 6 -42.71 -7.82 34.91
C LEU A 6 -42.31 -8.72 33.74
N LEU A 7 -43.16 -9.68 33.39
CA LEU A 7 -42.91 -10.65 32.32
C LEU A 7 -43.02 -10.01 30.92
N LEU A 8 -43.89 -8.99 30.77
CA LEU A 8 -44.00 -8.21 29.53
C LEU A 8 -42.81 -7.27 29.31
N VAL A 9 -42.27 -6.68 30.38
CA VAL A 9 -41.08 -5.81 30.31
C VAL A 9 -39.82 -6.63 29.97
N ALA A 10 -39.70 -7.84 30.52
CA ALA A 10 -38.59 -8.74 30.20
C ALA A 10 -38.63 -9.22 28.73
N LEU A 11 -39.81 -9.52 28.18
CA LEU A 11 -39.96 -9.88 26.76
C LEU A 11 -39.64 -8.72 25.82
N ALA A 12 -40.06 -7.49 26.17
CA ALA A 12 -39.78 -6.29 25.38
C ALA A 12 -38.29 -5.92 25.39
N ALA A 13 -37.60 -6.14 26.51
CA ALA A 13 -36.15 -5.94 26.60
C ALA A 13 -35.37 -6.99 25.80
N ALA A 14 -35.83 -8.25 25.76
CA ALA A 14 -35.18 -9.31 24.99
C ALA A 14 -35.34 -9.13 23.46
N ALA A 15 -36.45 -8.54 22.99
CA ALA A 15 -36.67 -8.27 21.57
C ALA A 15 -35.68 -7.25 20.98
N GLN A 16 -35.12 -6.35 21.80
CA GLN A 16 -34.12 -5.37 21.37
C GLN A 16 -32.71 -5.96 21.23
N LEU A 17 -32.45 -7.17 21.76
CA LEU A 17 -31.18 -7.88 21.57
C LEU A 17 -31.18 -8.85 20.39
N ALA A 18 -32.35 -9.16 19.81
CA ALA A 18 -32.45 -10.07 18.65
C ALA A 18 -32.08 -9.41 17.30
N GLY A 19 -31.76 -8.10 17.29
CA GLY A 19 -31.42 -7.35 16.08
C GLY A 19 -29.95 -7.38 15.68
N CYS A 20 -29.06 -8.00 16.46
CA CYS A 20 -27.66 -8.17 16.09
C CYS A 20 -27.41 -9.59 15.61
N GLY A 21 -27.41 -9.83 14.29
CA GLY A 21 -26.96 -11.13 13.79
C GLY A 21 -27.22 -11.53 12.34
N GLU A 22 -27.86 -10.72 11.50
CA GLU A 22 -28.06 -11.10 10.09
C GLU A 22 -27.49 -10.04 9.15
N TYR A 23 -26.28 -10.32 8.65
CA TYR A 23 -25.70 -9.60 7.52
C TYR A 23 -26.48 -9.99 6.26
N ARG A 24 -27.38 -9.13 5.80
CA ARG A 24 -28.07 -9.27 4.49
C ARG A 24 -27.42 -8.46 3.37
N GLY A 25 -26.25 -7.88 3.63
CA GLY A 25 -25.46 -7.13 2.66
C GLY A 25 -24.65 -8.04 1.73
N LEU A 26 -24.21 -7.48 0.60
CA LEU A 26 -23.23 -8.13 -0.27
C LEU A 26 -21.80 -7.89 0.22
N GLU A 27 -21.64 -6.96 1.14
CA GLU A 27 -20.38 -6.57 1.74
C GLU A 27 -19.85 -7.71 2.61
N THR A 28 -18.59 -8.02 2.40
CA THR A 28 -17.89 -9.06 3.15
C THR A 28 -17.63 -8.59 4.58
N VAL A 29 -17.90 -9.45 5.57
CA VAL A 29 -17.53 -9.19 6.98
C VAL A 29 -16.00 -9.08 7.15
N HIS A 30 -15.25 -9.74 6.29
CA HIS A 30 -13.79 -9.81 6.32
C HIS A 30 -13.15 -8.69 5.49
N GLN A 31 -12.96 -7.52 6.08
CA GLN A 31 -12.35 -6.37 5.41
C GLN A 31 -10.81 -6.38 5.48
N PRO A 32 -10.09 -5.93 4.43
CA PRO A 32 -8.65 -5.68 4.50
C PRO A 32 -8.32 -4.61 5.54
N VAL A 33 -7.28 -4.86 6.32
CA VAL A 33 -6.68 -3.90 7.25
C VAL A 33 -5.28 -3.56 6.76
N VAL A 34 -4.99 -2.27 6.61
CA VAL A 34 -3.69 -1.76 6.20
C VAL A 34 -2.96 -1.23 7.43
N ALA A 35 -1.80 -1.81 7.72
CA ALA A 35 -0.86 -1.29 8.70
C ALA A 35 0.23 -0.50 7.96
N ARG A 36 0.59 0.68 8.49
CA ARG A 36 1.62 1.55 7.93
C ARG A 36 2.61 1.92 9.03
N ASN A 37 3.90 1.78 8.72
CA ASN A 37 5.01 2.17 9.59
C ASN A 37 5.93 3.12 8.82
N ASP A 38 6.22 4.26 9.44
CA ASP A 38 7.07 5.31 8.87
C ASP A 38 8.35 5.42 9.70
N TYR A 39 9.50 5.34 9.01
CA TYR A 39 10.82 5.48 9.61
C TYR A 39 11.49 6.74 9.06
N ALA A 40 11.84 7.68 9.93
CA ALA A 40 12.44 8.94 9.54
C ALA A 40 13.94 8.98 9.90
N LEU A 41 14.73 9.58 9.01
CA LEU A 41 16.13 9.89 9.23
C LEU A 41 16.40 11.33 8.79
N ASP A 42 16.87 12.15 9.73
CA ASP A 42 17.32 13.50 9.43
C ASP A 42 18.79 13.47 9.00
N LEU A 43 19.07 14.09 7.86
CA LEU A 43 20.38 14.19 7.23
C LEU A 43 20.81 15.66 7.13
N LEU A 44 22.09 15.93 7.34
CA LEU A 44 22.64 17.27 7.16
C LEU A 44 22.72 17.63 5.67
N ALA A 45 22.22 18.82 5.33
CA ALA A 45 22.36 19.37 3.98
C ALA A 45 23.70 20.12 3.84
N GLY A 46 24.39 19.90 2.73
CA GLY A 46 25.59 20.64 2.31
C GLY A 46 25.25 21.70 1.26
N ALA A 47 26.28 22.39 0.75
CA ALA A 47 26.11 23.45 -0.25
C ALA A 47 25.57 22.92 -1.59
N ASP A 48 26.09 21.78 -2.06
CA ASP A 48 25.76 21.19 -3.37
C ASP A 48 25.02 19.85 -3.27
N GLY A 49 24.70 19.38 -2.06
CA GLY A 49 24.19 18.01 -1.87
C GLY A 49 24.00 17.64 -0.40
N LEU A 50 24.10 16.35 -0.08
CA LEU A 50 24.21 15.93 1.32
C LEU A 50 25.57 16.37 1.90
N ALA A 51 25.60 16.65 3.21
CA ALA A 51 26.87 16.92 3.88
C ALA A 51 27.79 15.69 3.84
N GLY A 52 29.10 15.92 3.97
CA GLY A 52 30.10 14.85 3.90
C GLY A 52 29.80 13.72 4.88
N GLY A 53 29.70 12.49 4.37
CA GLY A 53 29.42 11.28 5.15
C GLY A 53 27.94 10.93 5.30
N GLU A 54 27.00 11.87 5.07
CA GLU A 54 25.55 11.61 5.23
C GLU A 54 25.03 10.61 4.20
N GLY A 55 25.58 10.59 2.98
CA GLY A 55 25.25 9.55 1.99
C GLY A 55 25.60 8.13 2.47
N GLN A 56 26.72 7.95 3.18
CA GLN A 56 27.08 6.65 3.76
C GLN A 56 26.20 6.29 4.96
N ARG A 57 25.86 7.28 5.79
CA ARG A 57 24.93 7.12 6.90
C ARG A 57 23.54 6.68 6.41
N LEU A 58 23.06 7.29 5.32
CA LEU A 58 21.81 6.88 4.67
C LEU A 58 21.89 5.44 4.17
N ARG A 59 22.96 5.06 3.47
CA ARG A 59 23.16 3.66 3.02
C ARG A 59 23.14 2.68 4.19
N GLY A 60 23.95 2.91 5.21
CA GLY A 60 24.01 2.03 6.39
C GLY A 60 22.67 1.94 7.13
N TRP A 61 21.93 3.05 7.22
CA TRP A 61 20.59 3.05 7.80
C TRP A 61 19.60 2.23 6.98
N LEU A 62 19.61 2.36 5.64
CA LEU A 62 18.75 1.56 4.76
C LEU A 62 19.12 0.07 4.81
N ASP A 63 20.41 -0.26 4.92
CA ASP A 63 20.89 -1.63 5.02
C ASP A 63 20.42 -2.29 6.33
N VAL A 64 20.42 -1.55 7.45
CA VAL A 64 19.87 -2.01 8.73
C VAL A 64 18.34 -2.09 8.70
N LEU A 65 17.67 -1.10 8.08
CA LEU A 65 16.22 -1.07 7.98
C LEU A 65 15.67 -2.20 7.10
N ALA A 66 16.46 -2.66 6.12
CA ALA A 66 16.13 -3.73 5.17
C ALA A 66 14.69 -3.60 4.67
N PRO A 67 14.35 -2.51 3.97
CA PRO A 67 12.98 -2.23 3.57
C PRO A 67 12.43 -3.35 2.67
N ALA A 68 11.22 -3.81 3.01
CA ALA A 68 10.54 -4.85 2.25
C ALA A 68 10.23 -4.37 0.81
N PRO A 69 10.13 -5.29 -0.16
CA PRO A 69 9.67 -4.97 -1.50
C PRO A 69 8.34 -4.20 -1.47
N GLY A 70 8.27 -3.10 -2.22
CA GLY A 70 7.09 -2.21 -2.24
C GLY A 70 7.16 -1.03 -1.27
N ALA A 71 8.14 -0.98 -0.36
CA ALA A 71 8.40 0.21 0.44
C ALA A 71 8.73 1.43 -0.44
N THR A 72 8.33 2.59 0.03
CA THR A 72 8.57 3.87 -0.65
C THR A 72 9.41 4.77 0.22
N ILE A 73 10.11 5.70 -0.41
CA ILE A 73 10.93 6.70 0.26
C ILE A 73 10.48 8.10 -0.15
N ALA A 74 10.26 8.97 0.81
CA ALA A 74 9.90 10.37 0.60
C ALA A 74 11.02 11.27 1.12
N ILE A 75 11.17 12.43 0.49
CA ILE A 75 12.13 13.45 0.90
C ILE A 75 11.34 14.68 1.32
N ASP A 76 11.58 15.14 2.53
CA ASP A 76 11.12 16.41 3.07
C ASP A 76 12.35 17.32 3.22
N ASP A 77 12.53 18.21 2.25
CA ASP A 77 13.68 19.10 2.14
C ASP A 77 13.19 20.56 2.03
N PRO A 78 13.27 21.35 3.12
CA PRO A 78 12.87 22.76 3.11
C PRO A 78 13.68 23.63 2.16
N ALA A 79 14.92 23.25 1.85
CA ALA A 79 15.81 24.00 0.96
C ALA A 79 15.65 23.60 -0.51
N VAL A 80 14.97 22.49 -0.80
CA VAL A 80 14.72 21.96 -2.15
C VAL A 80 16.03 21.78 -2.93
N SER A 81 17.03 21.18 -2.30
CA SER A 81 18.35 20.92 -2.88
C SER A 81 18.28 19.82 -3.95
N ALA A 82 18.51 20.22 -5.20
CA ALA A 82 18.54 19.29 -6.34
C ALA A 82 19.64 18.23 -6.19
N GLY A 83 20.81 18.62 -5.66
CA GLY A 83 21.92 17.71 -5.44
C GLY A 83 21.64 16.68 -4.36
N ALA A 84 21.07 17.10 -3.23
CA ALA A 84 20.71 16.17 -2.16
C ALA A 84 19.61 15.19 -2.61
N ARG A 85 18.62 15.69 -3.35
CA ARG A 85 17.56 14.86 -3.94
C ARG A 85 18.12 13.83 -4.93
N ALA A 86 19.08 14.23 -5.78
CA ALA A 86 19.72 13.32 -6.73
C ALA A 86 20.55 12.24 -6.02
N GLU A 87 21.28 12.60 -4.97
CA GLU A 87 22.07 11.65 -4.17
C GLU A 87 21.18 10.63 -3.44
N ILE A 88 20.12 11.10 -2.78
CA ILE A 88 19.13 10.23 -2.13
C ILE A 88 18.45 9.32 -3.16
N ALA A 89 18.12 9.84 -4.35
CA ALA A 89 17.53 9.06 -5.43
C ALA A 89 18.46 7.93 -5.89
N ALA A 90 19.75 8.21 -6.06
CA ALA A 90 20.74 7.21 -6.43
C ALA A 90 20.85 6.10 -5.37
N VAL A 91 21.00 6.49 -4.10
CA VAL A 91 21.08 5.54 -2.98
C VAL A 91 19.82 4.69 -2.86
N SER A 92 18.65 5.28 -3.08
CA SER A 92 17.35 4.60 -3.01
C SER A 92 17.16 3.62 -4.16
N ALA A 93 17.55 4.01 -5.39
CA ALA A 93 17.46 3.16 -6.57
C ALA A 93 18.31 1.89 -6.44
N GLU A 94 19.49 1.99 -5.84
CA GLU A 94 20.36 0.83 -5.54
C GLU A 94 19.67 -0.22 -4.65
N ARG A 95 18.70 0.18 -3.81
CA ARG A 95 17.92 -0.71 -2.93
C ARG A 95 16.51 -1.02 -3.46
N GLY A 96 16.19 -0.61 -4.69
CA GLY A 96 14.86 -0.81 -5.28
C GLY A 96 13.73 -0.02 -4.61
N LEU A 97 14.07 1.04 -3.86
CA LEU A 97 13.08 1.92 -3.24
C LEU A 97 12.56 2.94 -4.25
N ARG A 98 11.23 3.09 -4.29
CA ARG A 98 10.57 4.09 -5.13
C ARG A 98 10.47 5.42 -4.41
N LEU A 99 10.91 6.49 -5.08
CA LEU A 99 10.73 7.85 -4.61
C LEU A 99 9.26 8.26 -4.72
N SER A 100 8.66 8.62 -3.59
CA SER A 100 7.34 9.22 -3.54
C SER A 100 7.41 10.66 -4.03
N ALA A 101 6.50 11.06 -4.91
CA ALA A 101 6.36 12.45 -5.36
C ALA A 101 5.87 13.38 -4.23
N ARG A 102 5.16 12.83 -3.25
CA ARG A 102 4.62 13.56 -2.11
C ARG A 102 5.44 13.26 -0.86
N ALA A 103 5.89 14.31 -0.17
CA ALA A 103 6.43 14.18 1.18
C ALA A 103 5.41 13.44 2.06
N ALA A 104 5.88 12.51 2.89
CA ALA A 104 4.97 11.87 3.82
C ALA A 104 4.36 12.96 4.76
N PRO A 105 3.14 12.78 5.24
CA PRO A 105 2.58 13.67 6.24
C PRO A 105 3.30 13.43 7.57
N GLN A 106 4.46 14.05 7.76
CA GLN A 106 5.09 14.15 9.07
C GLN A 106 4.44 15.26 9.90
N ALA A 107 4.42 15.08 11.22
CA ALA A 107 3.85 16.07 12.14
C ALA A 107 4.66 17.38 12.17
N ASP A 108 5.98 17.28 12.02
CA ASP A 108 6.91 18.40 12.17
C ASP A 108 7.91 18.48 11.02
N ALA A 109 8.29 19.70 10.66
CA ALA A 109 9.36 19.99 9.71
C ALA A 109 10.73 19.52 10.25
N PRO A 110 11.68 19.17 9.38
CA PRO A 110 13.04 18.86 9.79
C PRO A 110 13.72 20.08 10.44
N PRO A 111 14.67 19.86 11.37
CA PRO A 111 15.48 20.92 11.95
C PRO A 111 16.18 21.78 10.89
N PRO A 112 16.47 23.07 11.18
CA PRO A 112 17.21 23.94 10.26
C PRO A 112 18.55 23.34 9.84
N GLY A 113 18.88 23.45 8.55
CA GLY A 113 20.12 22.88 7.99
C GLY A 113 20.09 21.36 7.76
N THR A 114 18.94 20.72 7.97
CA THR A 114 18.74 19.30 7.68
C THR A 114 17.60 19.09 6.70
N LEU A 115 17.59 17.92 6.08
CA LEU A 115 16.45 17.37 5.35
C LEU A 115 16.07 16.03 5.98
N ARG A 116 14.81 15.64 5.83
CA ARG A 116 14.29 14.39 6.37
C ARG A 116 13.97 13.41 5.25
N VAL A 117 14.51 12.22 5.38
CA VAL A 117 14.17 11.07 4.54
C VAL A 117 13.22 10.17 5.32
N VAL A 118 12.09 9.81 4.72
CA VAL A 118 11.10 8.92 5.34
C VAL A 118 10.89 7.69 4.50
N VAL A 119 11.14 6.52 5.08
CA VAL A 119 10.80 5.23 4.48
C VAL A 119 9.45 4.78 5.04
N THR A 120 8.49 4.58 4.15
CA THR A 120 7.15 4.10 4.48
C THR A 120 7.03 2.63 4.10
N ARG A 121 6.65 1.78 5.07
CA ARG A 121 6.28 0.38 4.85
C ARG A 121 4.80 0.21 5.15
N SER A 122 4.03 -0.19 4.15
CA SER A 122 2.63 -0.57 4.33
C SER A 122 2.46 -2.08 4.08
N THR A 123 1.58 -2.71 4.86
CA THR A 123 1.20 -4.12 4.70
C THR A 123 -0.32 -4.24 4.81
N ALA A 124 -0.95 -5.00 3.91
CA ALA A 124 -2.36 -5.35 4.01
C ALA A 124 -2.52 -6.79 4.51
N SER A 125 -3.51 -7.04 5.36
CA SER A 125 -3.92 -8.38 5.76
C SER A 125 -5.40 -8.40 6.11
N VAL A 126 -6.00 -9.58 6.22
CA VAL A 126 -7.38 -9.75 6.69
C VAL A 126 -7.34 -10.58 7.98
N PRO A 127 -7.15 -9.95 9.16
CA PRO A 127 -6.87 -10.68 10.41
C PRO A 127 -7.96 -11.69 10.79
N SER A 128 -9.23 -11.36 10.48
CA SER A 128 -10.40 -12.18 10.77
C SER A 128 -10.48 -13.49 9.97
N CYS A 129 -9.62 -13.68 8.97
CA CYS A 129 -9.54 -14.92 8.19
C CYS A 129 -8.55 -15.96 8.75
N THR A 130 -7.78 -15.61 9.78
CA THR A 130 -6.79 -16.53 10.39
C THR A 130 -7.43 -17.55 11.33
N THR A 131 -8.64 -17.27 11.81
CA THR A 131 -9.44 -18.19 12.60
C THR A 131 -10.42 -18.95 11.70
N PRO A 132 -10.51 -20.29 11.78
CA PRO A 132 -11.54 -21.04 11.08
C PRO A 132 -12.92 -20.51 11.45
N GLY A 133 -13.63 -19.95 10.46
CA GLY A 133 -15.01 -19.53 10.64
C GLY A 133 -15.97 -20.71 10.68
N PRO A 134 -17.21 -20.54 11.21
CA PRO A 134 -18.23 -21.57 11.13
C PRO A 134 -18.43 -21.98 9.65
N SER A 135 -18.48 -23.28 9.41
CA SER A 135 -18.73 -23.82 8.07
C SER A 135 -20.05 -23.25 7.54
N ALA A 136 -20.02 -22.67 6.34
CA ALA A 136 -21.22 -22.15 5.70
C ALA A 136 -22.26 -23.28 5.58
N THR A 137 -23.47 -23.03 6.08
CA THR A 137 -24.63 -23.89 5.84
C THR A 137 -24.85 -23.99 4.32
N LEU A 138 -25.16 -25.19 3.81
CA LEU A 138 -25.35 -25.45 2.38
C LEU A 138 -26.45 -24.57 1.73
N VAL A 139 -27.32 -23.95 2.54
CA VAL A 139 -28.42 -23.13 2.07
C VAL A 139 -28.29 -21.72 2.65
N ASN A 140 -28.23 -20.74 1.76
CA ASN A 140 -28.20 -19.32 2.07
C ASN A 140 -29.55 -18.70 1.68
N PHE A 141 -30.46 -18.54 2.65
CA PHE A 141 -31.78 -17.95 2.41
C PHE A 141 -31.75 -16.42 2.32
N ASP A 142 -30.69 -15.79 2.82
CA ASP A 142 -30.54 -14.34 2.89
C ASP A 142 -29.74 -13.74 1.73
N ALA A 143 -29.25 -14.58 0.81
CA ALA A 143 -28.42 -14.21 -0.34
C ALA A 143 -27.16 -13.37 0.02
N HIS A 144 -26.67 -13.47 1.24
CA HIS A 144 -25.46 -12.77 1.71
C HIS A 144 -24.16 -13.40 1.21
N THR A 145 -23.06 -12.65 1.18
CA THR A 145 -21.75 -13.23 0.83
C THR A 145 -21.23 -14.12 1.96
N SER A 146 -20.68 -15.29 1.60
CA SER A 146 -20.12 -16.21 2.59
C SER A 146 -18.82 -15.66 3.19
N GLY A 147 -18.51 -16.04 4.43
CA GLY A 147 -17.23 -15.70 5.06
C GLY A 147 -16.02 -16.20 4.25
N SER A 148 -16.13 -17.40 3.65
CA SER A 148 -15.09 -17.96 2.77
C SER A 148 -14.87 -17.13 1.51
N PHE A 149 -15.93 -16.56 0.92
CA PHE A 149 -15.82 -15.65 -0.22
C PHE A 149 -15.07 -14.38 0.16
N GLY A 150 -15.40 -13.78 1.32
CA GLY A 150 -14.68 -12.60 1.82
C GLY A 150 -13.20 -12.85 2.06
N CYS A 151 -12.85 -13.97 2.69
CA CYS A 151 -11.45 -14.34 2.89
C CYS A 151 -10.70 -14.63 1.59
N ALA A 152 -11.34 -15.28 0.62
CA ALA A 152 -10.73 -15.55 -0.68
C ALA A 152 -10.45 -14.25 -1.45
N ILE A 153 -11.46 -13.39 -1.62
CA ILE A 153 -11.33 -12.18 -2.42
C ILE A 153 -10.47 -11.12 -1.73
N ASN A 154 -10.78 -10.79 -0.47
CA ASN A 154 -10.05 -9.73 0.22
C ASN A 154 -8.66 -10.19 0.69
N GLY A 155 -8.49 -11.47 0.97
CA GLY A 155 -7.17 -12.06 1.27
C GLY A 155 -6.26 -12.03 0.05
N THR A 156 -6.78 -12.39 -1.14
CA THR A 156 -6.00 -12.30 -2.38
C THR A 156 -5.70 -10.85 -2.76
N LEU A 157 -6.65 -9.94 -2.58
CA LEU A 157 -6.43 -8.52 -2.81
C LEU A 157 -5.33 -7.96 -1.87
N ALA A 158 -5.39 -8.29 -0.57
CA ALA A 158 -4.37 -7.88 0.39
C ALA A 158 -2.97 -8.45 0.06
N ALA A 159 -2.89 -9.66 -0.52
CA ALA A 159 -1.63 -10.30 -0.87
C ALA A 159 -1.03 -9.84 -2.20
N MET A 160 -1.86 -9.47 -3.19
CA MET A 160 -1.40 -9.18 -4.55
C MET A 160 -1.26 -7.68 -4.86
N VAL A 161 -1.88 -6.80 -4.09
CA VAL A 161 -1.80 -5.36 -4.33
C VAL A 161 -0.39 -4.84 -4.07
N ALA A 162 0.16 -4.12 -5.05
CA ALA A 162 1.54 -3.65 -5.01
C ALA A 162 1.80 -2.55 -3.96
N ASP A 163 0.81 -1.69 -3.70
CA ASP A 163 0.84 -0.67 -2.65
C ASP A 163 -0.43 -0.78 -1.80
N PRO A 164 -0.34 -1.32 -0.56
CA PRO A 164 -1.48 -1.49 0.32
C PRO A 164 -2.29 -0.22 0.59
N ASN A 165 -1.69 0.97 0.48
CA ASN A 165 -2.42 2.22 0.71
C ASN A 165 -3.49 2.48 -0.36
N ASP A 166 -3.36 1.86 -1.54
CA ASP A 166 -4.35 1.97 -2.62
C ASP A 166 -5.69 1.32 -2.24
N LEU A 167 -5.72 0.42 -1.24
CA LEU A 167 -6.96 -0.14 -0.69
C LEU A 167 -7.79 0.87 0.10
N LEU A 168 -7.17 1.93 0.60
CA LEU A 168 -7.85 2.94 1.42
C LEU A 168 -8.34 4.12 0.58
N ARG A 169 -7.53 4.58 -0.39
CA ARG A 169 -7.77 5.84 -1.10
C ARG A 169 -7.83 5.69 -2.61
N GLY A 170 -7.51 4.51 -3.14
CA GLY A 170 -7.28 4.31 -4.57
C GLY A 170 -6.03 5.03 -5.07
N LYS A 171 -5.65 4.76 -6.32
CA LYS A 171 -4.58 5.51 -6.98
C LYS A 171 -5.13 6.78 -7.61
N SER A 172 -4.56 7.91 -7.26
CA SER A 172 -4.74 9.17 -7.99
C SER A 172 -3.68 9.29 -9.08
N ASP A 173 -4.09 9.67 -10.29
CA ASP A 173 -3.15 10.03 -11.36
C ASP A 173 -2.34 11.26 -10.92
N ASP A 174 -1.02 11.14 -10.93
CA ASP A 174 -0.08 12.21 -10.59
C ASP A 174 0.37 13.02 -11.81
N GLY A 175 -0.20 12.72 -12.99
CA GLY A 175 0.12 13.37 -14.26
C GLY A 175 1.39 12.84 -14.92
N SER A 176 2.08 11.85 -14.33
CA SER A 176 3.26 11.21 -14.93
C SER A 176 2.91 10.31 -16.11
N THR A 177 1.68 9.77 -16.15
CA THR A 177 1.11 9.10 -17.32
C THR A 177 0.59 10.12 -18.32
N THR A 178 1.50 10.84 -18.98
CA THR A 178 1.08 11.67 -20.12
C THR A 178 0.34 10.82 -21.15
N ALA A 179 -0.71 11.38 -21.76
CA ALA A 179 -1.49 10.71 -22.82
C ALA A 179 -0.59 10.15 -23.94
N ILE A 180 0.60 10.72 -24.13
CA ILE A 180 1.64 10.27 -25.08
C ILE A 180 2.23 8.91 -24.68
N THR A 181 2.53 8.67 -23.40
CA THR A 181 3.06 7.37 -22.94
C THR A 181 2.01 6.26 -23.10
N VAL A 182 0.75 6.56 -22.80
CA VAL A 182 -0.37 5.62 -22.97
C VAL A 182 -0.66 5.37 -24.45
N ALA A 183 -0.67 6.41 -25.30
CA ALA A 183 -0.85 6.24 -26.74
C ALA A 183 0.30 5.43 -27.37
N LYS A 184 1.53 5.58 -26.87
CA LYS A 184 2.69 4.80 -27.31
C LYS A 184 2.56 3.34 -26.90
N SER A 185 2.18 3.03 -25.66
CA SER A 185 2.00 1.65 -25.22
C SER A 185 0.84 0.98 -25.96
N VAL A 186 -0.30 1.65 -26.13
CA VAL A 186 -1.43 1.17 -26.94
C VAL A 186 -1.02 0.96 -28.41
N GLY A 187 -0.25 1.89 -28.98
CA GLY A 187 0.29 1.76 -30.33
C GLY A 187 1.24 0.57 -30.48
N MET A 188 2.07 0.31 -29.47
CA MET A 188 2.95 -0.87 -29.44
C MET A 188 2.15 -2.17 -29.31
N TRP A 189 1.13 -2.21 -28.45
CA TRP A 189 0.23 -3.35 -28.31
C TRP A 189 -0.54 -3.65 -29.60
N ARG A 190 -1.07 -2.63 -30.28
CA ARG A 190 -1.75 -2.80 -31.58
C ARG A 190 -0.82 -3.28 -32.69
N LYS A 191 0.46 -2.91 -32.63
CA LYS A 191 1.49 -3.32 -33.60
C LYS A 191 2.18 -4.63 -33.24
N ALA A 192 1.95 -5.17 -32.04
CA ALA A 192 2.54 -6.43 -31.63
C ALA A 192 2.00 -7.56 -32.51
N ALA A 193 2.92 -8.29 -33.16
CA ALA A 193 2.54 -9.43 -33.99
C ALA A 193 1.90 -10.53 -33.11
N PRO A 194 0.82 -11.18 -33.56
CA PRO A 194 0.22 -12.31 -32.84
C PRO A 194 1.27 -13.40 -32.57
N THR A 195 1.25 -13.97 -31.37
CA THR A 195 2.25 -14.94 -30.90
C THR A 195 2.32 -16.22 -31.75
N GLY A 196 1.32 -16.47 -32.60
CA GLY A 196 1.29 -17.57 -33.57
C GLY A 196 2.23 -17.42 -34.78
N ALA A 197 2.93 -16.29 -34.93
CA ALA A 197 3.88 -16.04 -36.03
C ALA A 197 5.35 -15.91 -35.58
N GLY A 198 5.70 -16.41 -34.38
CA GLY A 198 7.08 -16.40 -33.88
C GLY A 198 7.55 -15.08 -33.25
N GLY A 199 6.62 -14.16 -32.92
CA GLY A 199 6.93 -12.87 -32.30
C GLY A 199 6.84 -12.89 -30.78
N THR A 200 7.91 -13.24 -30.07
CA THR A 200 8.11 -12.87 -28.66
C THR A 200 9.35 -12.01 -28.53
N VAL A 201 9.22 -10.72 -28.83
CA VAL A 201 10.15 -9.72 -28.31
C VAL A 201 9.36 -8.44 -28.03
N LEU A 202 8.54 -8.47 -26.97
CA LEU A 202 8.43 -7.27 -26.16
C LEU A 202 9.85 -7.05 -25.64
N LYS A 203 10.52 -6.04 -26.18
CA LYS A 203 11.92 -5.70 -25.91
C LYS A 203 12.18 -5.82 -24.41
N SER A 204 12.97 -6.82 -24.00
CA SER A 204 13.43 -6.97 -22.63
C SER A 204 14.08 -5.65 -22.21
N GLU A 205 13.75 -5.14 -21.03
CA GLU A 205 14.43 -3.96 -20.48
C GLU A 205 15.93 -4.28 -20.41
N ALA A 206 16.73 -3.54 -21.18
CA ALA A 206 18.17 -3.65 -21.12
C ALA A 206 18.63 -2.97 -19.83
N THR A 207 18.92 -3.76 -18.79
CA THR A 207 19.79 -3.31 -17.70
C THR A 207 21.18 -3.15 -18.31
N THR A 208 21.56 -1.92 -18.66
CA THR A 208 22.93 -1.64 -19.10
C THR A 208 23.86 -1.84 -17.91
N THR A 209 24.40 -3.05 -17.77
CA THR A 209 25.60 -3.29 -16.98
C THR A 209 26.76 -2.58 -17.67
N GLY A 210 27.04 -1.35 -17.20
CA GLY A 210 28.28 -0.63 -17.51
C GLY A 210 29.48 -1.39 -16.93
N GLY A 211 30.55 -1.43 -17.71
CA GLY A 211 31.62 -2.41 -17.56
C GLY A 211 32.63 -2.17 -16.43
N ARG A 212 33.26 -3.29 -16.06
CA ARG A 212 34.71 -3.49 -15.98
C ARG A 212 35.01 -4.92 -16.37
#